data_AF-A0A2H5FIC0-F1
#
_entry.id   AF-A0A2H5FIC0-F1
#
_cell.length_a   1.000
_cell.length_b   1.000
_cell.length_c   1.000
_cell.angle_alpha   90.00
_cell.angle_beta   90.00
_cell.angle_gamma   90.00
#
_symmetry.space_group_name_H-M   'P 1'
#
loop_
_entity.id
_entity.type
_entity.pdbx_description
1 polymer ?
#
loop_
_entity_poly.entity_id
_entity_poly.type
_entity_poly.pdbx_seq_one_letter_code
_entity_poly.pdbx_strand_id
1 'polypeptide(L)'
;MFFKKCSLDNKSISDWPNFNKYYSIKKYPEAMSFITLLHSKTNEEEFLTDASKLIKFLAPPLAMIKKKQGNHYKKLAIENTIDFLVHDYPENVPDVIFIPGNNDLSQLDDLVYTLFLLKKKLINNNIENAEEIITSIPIVISGKGGHGVTAGPIFATTEAEALHHYLKKRLLYGKNGLKNQIYLEKEAENTGANIDFTKPIMRQIARETQKEEQGLNVWLVPTPVGGIRQLFTVSKQSGDTTMKGGEGYNLHQVYMLPDRNRIIHNYFNINNQEDAGINFFAALRETVNYVNYMLNNDFMSPNAPDPEDLREALTITFKYYERLTKNKITREESIIEAIIKFSHLKEAKRGMSNFREKDKLLINFIKENMAPITQYFLNAFTQIERQHMEYLPEKLGLKNKGSASQSLLHQQEIHTKQYSAFFHSNYVMDELPYIENKLALTYK
;
A
#
# COMPACT_ATOMS: atom_id res chain seq x y z
N MET A 1 1.49 22.38 -31.00
CA MET A 1 0.03 22.20 -30.86
C MET A 1 -0.41 23.00 -29.64
N PHE A 2 -1.43 23.84 -29.72
CA PHE A 2 -1.88 24.64 -28.57
C PHE A 2 -2.66 23.76 -27.58
N PHE A 3 -2.13 23.56 -26.37
CA PHE A 3 -2.91 23.05 -25.26
C PHE A 3 -3.94 24.11 -24.84
N LYS A 4 -5.22 23.87 -25.16
CA LYS A 4 -6.31 24.64 -24.55
C LYS A 4 -6.32 24.35 -23.06
N LYS A 5 -5.98 25.35 -22.23
CA LYS A 5 -6.39 25.35 -20.81
C LYS A 5 -7.91 25.26 -20.77
N CYS A 6 -8.44 24.13 -20.33
CA CYS A 6 -9.83 24.07 -19.88
C CYS A 6 -9.93 24.81 -18.55
N SER A 7 -10.36 26.07 -18.57
CA SER A 7 -10.65 26.80 -17.35
C SER A 7 -11.92 26.22 -16.70
N LEU A 8 -11.72 25.43 -15.65
CA LEU A 8 -12.79 24.97 -14.74
C LEU A 8 -13.23 26.14 -13.84
N ASP A 9 -13.73 27.21 -14.46
CA ASP A 9 -14.30 28.34 -13.74
C ASP A 9 -15.81 28.14 -13.61
N ASN A 10 -16.26 28.03 -12.35
CA ASN A 10 -17.66 28.12 -11.91
C ASN A 10 -18.66 27.17 -12.60
N LYS A 11 -18.35 25.87 -12.65
CA LYS A 11 -19.39 24.82 -12.82
C LYS A 11 -19.63 24.09 -11.51
N SER A 12 -20.89 23.87 -11.16
CA SER A 12 -21.26 23.05 -10.02
C SER A 12 -20.88 21.59 -10.29
N ILE A 13 -20.61 20.81 -9.24
CA ILE A 13 -20.36 19.36 -9.31
C ILE A 13 -21.56 18.63 -9.96
N SER A 14 -22.78 19.21 -9.87
CA SER A 14 -23.97 18.73 -10.59
C SER A 14 -23.87 18.77 -12.11
N ASP A 15 -23.02 19.62 -12.67
CA ASP A 15 -23.01 20.00 -14.09
C ASP A 15 -21.98 19.18 -14.89
N TRP A 16 -21.32 18.23 -14.22
CA TRP A 16 -20.37 17.32 -14.84
C TRP A 16 -21.13 16.18 -15.54
N PRO A 17 -20.97 15.99 -16.87
CA PRO A 17 -21.85 15.13 -17.68
C PRO A 17 -21.99 13.67 -17.22
N ASN A 18 -21.02 13.19 -16.45
CA ASN A 18 -20.94 11.81 -15.96
C ASN A 18 -21.14 11.69 -14.44
N PHE A 19 -20.94 12.77 -13.65
CA PHE A 19 -20.91 12.65 -12.19
C PHE A 19 -22.26 12.23 -11.62
N ASN A 20 -23.33 12.96 -11.96
CA ASN A 20 -24.71 12.59 -11.60
C ASN A 20 -25.19 11.25 -12.18
N LYS A 21 -24.47 10.67 -13.16
CA LYS A 21 -24.79 9.40 -13.81
C LYS A 21 -24.15 8.20 -13.10
N TYR A 22 -22.95 8.37 -12.55
CA TYR A 22 -22.21 7.33 -11.81
C TYR A 22 -22.25 7.50 -10.29
N TYR A 23 -22.63 8.67 -9.78
CA TYR A 23 -22.85 8.93 -8.36
C TYR A 23 -24.09 9.81 -8.18
N SER A 24 -25.24 9.19 -7.96
CA SER A 24 -26.46 9.95 -7.66
C SER A 24 -26.32 10.69 -6.32
N ILE A 25 -26.09 12.01 -6.39
CA ILE A 25 -25.73 12.92 -5.27
C ILE A 25 -26.62 12.74 -4.02
N LYS A 26 -27.88 12.32 -4.20
CA LYS A 26 -28.88 12.17 -3.15
C LYS A 26 -28.72 10.94 -2.23
N LYS A 27 -27.86 9.96 -2.55
CA LYS A 27 -27.78 8.72 -1.76
C LYS A 27 -26.74 8.73 -0.63
N TYR A 28 -25.62 9.45 -0.77
CA TYR A 28 -24.41 9.18 0.03
C TYR A 28 -23.61 10.46 0.38
N PRO A 29 -23.99 11.21 1.46
CA PRO A 29 -23.44 12.53 1.75
C PRO A 29 -22.00 12.55 2.28
N GLU A 30 -21.50 11.47 2.89
CA GLU A 30 -20.17 11.41 3.52
C GLU A 30 -19.05 11.43 2.48
N ALA A 31 -19.14 10.57 1.46
CA ALA A 31 -18.21 10.52 0.32
C ALA A 31 -18.22 11.85 -0.45
N MET A 32 -19.42 12.39 -0.69
CA MET A 32 -19.62 13.69 -1.34
C MET A 32 -18.99 14.83 -0.54
N SER A 33 -19.15 14.84 0.79
CA SER A 33 -18.57 15.88 1.66
C SER A 33 -17.04 15.85 1.63
N PHE A 34 -16.45 14.65 1.53
CA PHE A 34 -15.01 14.48 1.38
C PHE A 34 -14.49 14.99 0.03
N ILE A 35 -15.08 14.53 -1.08
CA ILE A 35 -14.69 14.96 -2.44
C ILE A 35 -14.87 16.48 -2.60
N THR A 36 -15.99 17.03 -2.11
CA THR A 36 -16.27 18.48 -2.15
C THR A 36 -15.23 19.31 -1.40
N LEU A 37 -14.61 18.77 -0.34
CA LEU A 37 -13.58 19.46 0.44
C LEU A 37 -12.26 19.65 -0.34
N LEU A 38 -12.03 18.83 -1.37
CA LEU A 38 -10.85 18.87 -2.24
C LEU A 38 -11.02 19.79 -3.47
N HIS A 39 -12.25 20.16 -3.83
CA HIS A 39 -12.53 20.92 -5.05
C HIS A 39 -12.26 22.43 -4.96
N SER A 40 -11.89 22.98 -3.80
CA SER A 40 -11.51 24.40 -3.68
C SER A 40 -10.02 24.60 -3.99
N LYS A 41 -9.71 25.38 -5.04
CA LYS A 41 -8.33 25.70 -5.49
C LYS A 41 -7.37 26.15 -4.36
N THR A 42 -7.90 26.74 -3.28
CA THR A 42 -7.13 27.19 -2.10
C THR A 42 -6.56 26.05 -1.24
N ASN A 43 -6.98 24.80 -1.45
CA ASN A 43 -6.63 23.64 -0.61
C ASN A 43 -5.70 22.62 -1.30
N GLU A 44 -5.32 22.76 -2.57
CA GLU A 44 -4.56 21.73 -3.30
C GLU A 44 -3.15 21.51 -2.72
N GLU A 45 -2.43 22.58 -2.38
CA GLU A 45 -1.10 22.51 -1.76
C GLU A 45 -1.16 22.00 -0.30
N GLU A 46 -2.21 22.38 0.45
CA GLU A 46 -2.49 21.85 1.79
C GLU A 46 -2.74 20.33 1.72
N PHE A 47 -3.58 19.88 0.79
CA PHE A 47 -3.90 18.48 0.55
C PHE A 47 -2.67 17.65 0.19
N LEU A 48 -1.84 18.10 -0.76
CA LEU A 48 -0.61 17.39 -1.14
C LEU A 48 0.41 17.34 0.00
N THR A 49 0.50 18.41 0.80
CA THR A 49 1.34 18.46 2.00
C THR A 49 0.86 17.46 3.06
N ASP A 50 -0.43 17.47 3.38
CA ASP A 50 -1.04 16.53 4.32
C ASP A 50 -0.88 15.08 3.84
N ALA A 51 -1.08 14.82 2.54
CA ALA A 51 -0.91 13.49 1.94
C ALA A 51 0.54 13.00 2.05
N SER A 52 1.51 13.87 1.78
CA SER A 52 2.95 13.58 1.92
C SER A 52 3.32 13.19 3.36
N LYS A 53 2.73 13.85 4.36
CA LYS A 53 2.92 13.54 5.78
C LYS A 53 2.25 12.20 6.16
N LEU A 54 1.01 11.97 5.71
CA LEU A 54 0.33 10.69 5.92
C LEU A 54 1.11 9.52 5.30
N ILE A 55 1.62 9.65 4.07
CA ILE A 55 2.41 8.59 3.42
C ILE A 55 3.79 8.43 4.07
N LYS A 56 4.42 9.49 4.57
CA LYS A 56 5.64 9.38 5.40
C LYS A 56 5.41 8.46 6.61
N PHE A 57 4.26 8.58 7.25
CA PHE A 57 3.85 7.71 8.36
C PHE A 57 3.41 6.30 7.93
N LEU A 58 2.61 6.16 6.86
CA LEU A 58 2.02 4.86 6.46
C LEU A 58 2.96 3.96 5.65
N ALA A 59 3.87 4.56 4.88
CA ALA A 59 4.90 3.87 4.10
C ALA A 59 6.26 4.59 4.18
N PRO A 60 6.90 4.63 5.37
CA PRO A 60 8.31 5.01 5.49
C PRO A 60 9.22 3.92 4.87
N PRO A 61 10.32 4.29 4.19
CA PRO A 61 11.38 3.33 3.87
C PRO A 61 11.96 2.73 5.14
N LEU A 62 11.77 1.42 5.32
CA LEU A 62 11.95 0.76 6.62
C LEU A 62 12.30 -0.72 6.50
N ALA A 63 13.28 -1.16 7.28
CA ALA A 63 13.63 -2.56 7.49
C ALA A 63 13.32 -3.04 8.91
N MET A 64 12.99 -4.32 9.02
CA MET A 64 12.70 -5.06 10.24
C MET A 64 13.65 -6.26 10.31
N ILE A 65 14.72 -6.15 11.10
CA ILE A 65 15.85 -7.11 11.09
C ILE A 65 15.82 -7.97 12.36
N LYS A 66 15.81 -9.30 12.22
CA LYS A 66 15.77 -10.26 13.35
C LYS A 66 17.05 -10.15 14.18
N LYS A 67 16.91 -9.98 15.50
CA LYS A 67 18.05 -9.93 16.41
C LYS A 67 18.66 -11.33 16.56
N LYS A 68 19.98 -11.42 16.72
CA LYS A 68 20.72 -12.68 16.97
C LYS A 68 20.27 -13.44 18.25
N GLN A 69 19.45 -12.82 19.11
CA GLN A 69 18.88 -13.43 20.31
C GLN A 69 17.36 -13.19 20.36
N GLY A 70 16.59 -14.26 20.11
CA GLY A 70 15.13 -14.29 20.19
C GLY A 70 14.36 -13.87 18.93
N ASN A 71 13.05 -14.10 18.92
CA ASN A 71 12.15 -13.77 17.81
C ASN A 71 11.73 -12.28 17.81
N HIS A 72 12.70 -11.38 18.01
CA HIS A 72 12.47 -9.94 18.07
C HIS A 72 13.18 -9.22 16.93
N TYR A 73 12.44 -8.39 16.20
CA TYR A 73 12.99 -7.56 15.14
C TYR A 73 13.43 -6.20 15.69
N LYS A 74 14.48 -5.63 15.09
CA LYS A 74 14.91 -4.24 15.26
C LYS A 74 14.43 -3.44 14.03
N LYS A 75 13.72 -2.35 14.27
CA LYS A 75 13.44 -1.30 13.28
C LYS A 75 14.73 -0.61 12.82
N LEU A 76 14.95 -0.50 11.52
CA LEU A 76 16.00 0.29 10.89
C LEU A 76 15.38 1.20 9.83
N ALA A 77 15.53 2.52 9.99
CA ALA A 77 15.13 3.48 8.97
C ALA A 77 16.06 3.40 7.76
N ILE A 78 15.49 3.50 6.55
CA ILE A 78 16.24 3.49 5.30
C ILE A 78 16.29 4.91 4.75
N GLU A 79 17.48 5.51 4.64
CA GLU A 79 17.62 6.88 4.12
C GLU A 79 17.52 6.94 2.58
N ASN A 80 18.04 5.93 1.89
CA ASN A 80 17.97 5.81 0.44
C ASN A 80 17.72 4.35 0.02
N THR A 81 16.60 4.18 -0.68
CA THR A 81 16.03 2.92 -1.17
C THR A 81 17.02 2.00 -1.90
N ILE A 82 17.87 2.55 -2.77
CA ILE A 82 18.73 1.74 -3.64
C ILE A 82 20.16 1.68 -3.08
N ASP A 83 20.62 2.72 -2.37
CA ASP A 83 21.90 2.62 -1.64
C ASP A 83 21.84 1.54 -0.55
N PHE A 84 20.71 1.38 0.16
CA PHE A 84 20.53 0.30 1.14
C PHE A 84 20.79 -1.11 0.59
N LEU A 85 20.44 -1.36 -0.68
CA LEU A 85 20.63 -2.66 -1.33
C LEU A 85 22.03 -2.84 -1.95
N VAL A 86 22.71 -1.75 -2.29
CA VAL A 86 24.00 -1.79 -3.02
C VAL A 86 25.20 -1.54 -2.10
N HIS A 87 25.06 -0.73 -1.05
CA HIS A 87 26.13 -0.41 -0.12
C HIS A 87 26.55 -1.63 0.70
N ASP A 88 25.55 -2.36 1.22
CA ASP A 88 25.73 -3.59 1.99
C ASP A 88 25.58 -4.83 1.07
N TYR A 89 26.02 -4.75 -0.20
CA TYR A 89 25.99 -5.90 -1.11
C TYR A 89 27.04 -6.94 -0.68
N PRO A 90 26.72 -8.25 -0.64
CA PRO A 90 25.46 -8.88 -1.04
C PRO A 90 24.43 -9.04 0.10
N GLU A 91 24.75 -8.65 1.33
CA GLU A 91 23.97 -8.96 2.54
C GLU A 91 22.51 -8.47 2.52
N ASN A 92 22.22 -7.33 1.87
CA ASN A 92 20.86 -6.78 1.78
C ASN A 92 20.09 -7.14 0.50
N VAL A 93 20.69 -7.88 -0.45
CA VAL A 93 19.97 -8.35 -1.65
C VAL A 93 18.79 -9.24 -1.19
N PRO A 94 17.57 -9.04 -1.74
CA PRO A 94 16.43 -9.84 -1.32
C PRO A 94 16.52 -11.26 -1.86
N ASP A 95 16.31 -12.26 -1.00
CA ASP A 95 16.12 -13.66 -1.41
C ASP A 95 14.75 -13.87 -2.07
N VAL A 96 13.80 -12.96 -1.84
CA VAL A 96 12.45 -12.99 -2.42
C VAL A 96 11.78 -11.60 -2.40
N ILE A 97 11.01 -11.29 -3.44
CA ILE A 97 10.07 -10.17 -3.48
C ILE A 97 8.67 -10.69 -3.16
N PHE A 98 8.02 -10.14 -2.14
CA PHE A 98 6.67 -10.54 -1.74
C PHE A 98 5.65 -9.43 -2.04
N ILE A 99 4.63 -9.77 -2.83
CA ILE A 99 3.51 -8.90 -3.20
C ILE A 99 2.22 -9.47 -2.58
N PRO A 100 1.76 -8.95 -1.43
CA PRO A 100 0.49 -9.34 -0.84
C PRO A 100 -0.69 -8.86 -1.69
N GLY A 101 -1.69 -9.74 -1.82
CA GLY A 101 -2.92 -9.52 -2.60
C GLY A 101 -3.57 -8.18 -2.35
N ASN A 102 -3.76 -7.47 -3.45
CA ASN A 102 -4.47 -6.22 -3.58
C ASN A 102 -4.75 -5.99 -5.09
N ASN A 103 -5.18 -4.78 -5.45
CA ASN A 103 -5.67 -4.38 -6.77
C ASN A 103 -4.82 -3.27 -7.40
N ASP A 104 -3.80 -2.78 -6.70
CA ASP A 104 -2.96 -1.66 -7.08
C ASP A 104 -1.93 -2.07 -8.14
N LEU A 105 -2.16 -1.70 -9.39
CA LEU A 105 -1.21 -1.95 -10.48
C LEU A 105 -0.03 -0.96 -10.49
N SER A 106 -0.20 0.22 -9.87
CA SER A 106 0.84 1.26 -9.80
C SER A 106 2.05 0.80 -8.98
N GLN A 107 1.84 0.06 -7.88
CA GLN A 107 2.92 -0.56 -7.11
C GLN A 107 3.81 -1.49 -7.97
N LEU A 108 3.26 -2.11 -9.03
CA LEU A 108 3.98 -3.02 -9.92
C LEU A 108 4.86 -2.26 -10.92
N ASP A 109 4.37 -1.11 -11.41
CA ASP A 109 5.17 -0.20 -12.25
C ASP A 109 6.31 0.45 -11.43
N ASP A 110 6.06 0.73 -10.14
CA ASP A 110 7.07 1.22 -9.19
C ASP A 110 8.11 0.14 -8.85
N LEU A 111 7.70 -1.12 -8.66
CA LEU A 111 8.59 -2.28 -8.50
C LEU A 111 9.50 -2.46 -9.73
N VAL A 112 8.92 -2.53 -10.93
CA VAL A 112 9.67 -2.73 -12.18
C VAL A 112 10.68 -1.60 -12.39
N TYR A 113 10.28 -0.35 -12.15
CA TYR A 113 11.20 0.80 -12.19
C TYR A 113 12.35 0.67 -11.19
N THR A 114 12.07 0.25 -9.96
CA THR A 114 13.08 0.08 -8.90
C THR A 114 14.06 -1.04 -9.24
N LEU A 115 13.59 -2.16 -9.80
CA LEU A 115 14.44 -3.26 -10.29
C LEU A 115 15.40 -2.80 -11.41
N PHE A 116 14.93 -2.00 -12.36
CA PHE A 116 15.79 -1.43 -13.41
C PHE A 116 16.84 -0.46 -12.86
N LEU A 117 16.47 0.39 -11.89
CA LEU A 117 17.43 1.27 -11.23
C LEU A 117 18.46 0.49 -10.41
N LEU A 118 18.05 -0.56 -9.71
CA LEU A 118 18.94 -1.44 -8.95
C LEU A 118 19.94 -2.16 -9.87
N LYS A 119 19.46 -2.76 -10.98
CA LYS A 119 20.31 -3.33 -12.03
C LYS A 119 21.36 -2.34 -12.52
N LYS A 120 20.96 -1.11 -12.86
CA LYS A 120 21.88 -0.04 -13.30
C LYS A 120 22.89 0.33 -12.21
N LYS A 121 22.47 0.38 -10.94
CA LYS A 121 23.34 0.78 -9.83
C LYS A 121 24.36 -0.32 -9.47
N LEU A 122 23.99 -1.59 -9.57
CA LEU A 122 24.91 -2.73 -9.46
C LEU A 122 25.98 -2.68 -10.57
N ILE A 123 25.59 -2.47 -11.82
CA ILE A 123 26.52 -2.29 -12.96
C ILE A 123 27.49 -1.13 -12.70
N ASN A 124 26.98 0.03 -12.26
CA ASN A 124 27.80 1.21 -11.96
C ASN A 124 28.79 1.01 -10.80
N ASN A 125 28.56 0.02 -9.92
CA ASN A 125 29.47 -0.35 -8.83
C ASN A 125 30.39 -1.53 -9.22
N ASN A 126 30.48 -1.87 -10.51
CA ASN A 126 31.28 -2.97 -11.06
C ASN A 126 30.88 -4.37 -10.50
N ILE A 127 29.62 -4.55 -10.11
CA ILE A 127 29.11 -5.88 -9.75
C ILE A 127 28.85 -6.66 -11.03
N GLU A 128 29.68 -7.67 -11.28
CA GLU A 128 29.49 -8.62 -12.39
C GLU A 128 28.15 -9.36 -12.26
N ASN A 129 27.58 -9.78 -13.39
CA ASN A 129 26.32 -10.52 -13.47
C ASN A 129 25.11 -9.84 -12.80
N ALA A 130 25.12 -8.50 -12.68
CA ALA A 130 24.01 -7.69 -12.15
C ALA A 130 22.63 -7.99 -12.77
N GLU A 131 22.57 -8.42 -14.04
CA GLU A 131 21.32 -8.87 -14.66
C GLU A 131 20.84 -10.22 -14.10
N GLU A 132 21.74 -11.19 -13.99
CA GLU A 132 21.46 -12.51 -13.43
C GLU A 132 20.97 -12.40 -11.99
N ILE A 133 21.69 -11.63 -11.16
CA ILE A 133 21.34 -11.32 -9.76
C ILE A 133 19.92 -10.75 -9.65
N ILE A 134 19.52 -9.85 -10.55
CA ILE A 134 18.17 -9.25 -10.50
C ILE A 134 17.11 -10.25 -10.98
N THR A 135 17.41 -11.08 -11.98
CA THR A 135 16.46 -12.07 -12.50
C THR A 135 16.35 -13.34 -11.67
N SER A 136 17.34 -13.66 -10.82
CA SER A 136 17.30 -14.82 -9.94
C SER A 136 16.42 -14.62 -8.71
N ILE A 137 16.05 -13.37 -8.36
CA ILE A 137 15.18 -13.06 -7.24
C ILE A 137 13.74 -13.54 -7.57
N PRO A 138 13.19 -14.54 -6.87
CA PRO A 138 11.82 -14.98 -7.07
C PRO A 138 10.82 -13.92 -6.60
N ILE A 139 9.68 -13.86 -7.28
CA ILE A 139 8.55 -12.99 -6.92
C ILE A 139 7.39 -13.88 -6.47
N VAL A 140 6.90 -13.68 -5.25
CA VAL A 140 5.73 -14.36 -4.72
C VAL A 140 4.56 -13.39 -4.72
N ILE A 141 3.49 -13.73 -5.43
CA ILE A 141 2.24 -12.96 -5.45
C ILE A 141 1.15 -13.80 -4.78
N SER A 142 0.46 -13.21 -3.82
CA SER A 142 -0.60 -13.87 -3.05
C SER A 142 -1.93 -13.16 -3.25
N GLY A 143 -3.05 -13.84 -3.00
CA GLY A 143 -4.38 -13.24 -3.03
C GLY A 143 -5.38 -13.96 -3.93
N LYS A 144 -6.50 -14.34 -3.33
CA LYS A 144 -7.73 -14.80 -3.96
C LYS A 144 -8.60 -13.63 -4.41
N GLY A 145 -8.89 -12.74 -3.46
CA GLY A 145 -9.89 -11.68 -3.56
C GLY A 145 -10.38 -11.32 -2.17
N GLY A 146 -10.01 -10.13 -1.68
CA GLY A 146 -10.33 -9.68 -0.33
C GLY A 146 -11.50 -8.68 -0.25
N HIS A 147 -11.51 -7.90 0.82
CA HIS A 147 -12.41 -6.73 0.96
C HIS A 147 -12.10 -5.76 -0.18
N GLY A 148 -13.04 -5.68 -1.14
CA GLY A 148 -12.90 -4.94 -2.39
C GLY A 148 -13.15 -5.79 -3.64
N VAL A 149 -12.89 -7.11 -3.67
CA VAL A 149 -13.07 -7.86 -4.93
C VAL A 149 -14.53 -8.24 -5.17
N THR A 150 -15.22 -7.42 -5.97
CA THR A 150 -16.46 -7.87 -6.63
C THR A 150 -16.11 -8.76 -7.81
N ALA A 151 -16.89 -9.81 -8.04
CA ALA A 151 -16.78 -10.65 -9.23
C ALA A 151 -17.09 -9.83 -10.51
N GLY A 152 -16.05 -9.28 -11.13
CA GLY A 152 -16.07 -8.59 -12.42
C GLY A 152 -15.18 -9.30 -13.45
N PRO A 153 -15.20 -8.92 -14.75
CA PRO A 153 -14.55 -9.70 -15.81
C PRO A 153 -13.04 -9.88 -15.68
N ILE A 154 -12.31 -8.94 -15.07
CA ILE A 154 -10.87 -9.06 -14.78
C ILE A 154 -10.62 -9.91 -13.52
N PHE A 155 -11.59 -9.95 -12.60
CA PHE A 155 -11.63 -10.84 -11.42
C PHE A 155 -12.51 -12.08 -11.66
N ALA A 156 -12.55 -12.56 -12.90
CA ALA A 156 -12.94 -13.95 -13.20
C ALA A 156 -11.86 -14.94 -12.73
N THR A 157 -10.69 -14.41 -12.38
CA THR A 157 -9.47 -15.03 -11.81
C THR A 157 -9.10 -14.31 -10.50
N THR A 158 -8.10 -14.80 -9.78
CA THR A 158 -7.73 -14.20 -8.47
C THR A 158 -6.90 -12.91 -8.57
N GLU A 159 -6.79 -12.16 -7.46
CA GLU A 159 -5.88 -11.01 -7.32
C GLU A 159 -4.47 -11.34 -7.80
N ALA A 160 -3.90 -12.46 -7.34
CA ALA A 160 -2.56 -12.89 -7.72
C ALA A 160 -2.41 -13.15 -9.23
N GLU A 161 -3.44 -13.67 -9.89
CA GLU A 161 -3.42 -13.92 -11.33
C GLU A 161 -3.49 -12.63 -12.15
N ALA A 162 -4.29 -11.66 -11.71
CA ALA A 162 -4.37 -10.34 -12.35
C ALA A 162 -3.05 -9.55 -12.20
N LEU A 163 -2.50 -9.49 -10.99
CA LEU A 163 -1.20 -8.86 -10.69
C LEU A 163 -0.07 -9.53 -11.50
N HIS A 164 -0.04 -10.87 -11.57
CA HIS A 164 0.92 -11.62 -12.39
C HIS A 164 0.84 -11.27 -13.88
N HIS A 165 -0.36 -11.24 -14.45
CA HIS A 165 -0.53 -10.93 -15.87
C HIS A 165 0.00 -9.52 -16.20
N TYR A 166 -0.31 -8.54 -15.36
CA TYR A 166 0.21 -7.17 -15.50
C TYR A 166 1.73 -7.11 -15.34
N LEU A 167 2.26 -7.67 -14.24
CA LEU A 167 3.69 -7.63 -13.93
C LEU A 167 4.53 -8.30 -15.02
N LYS A 168 4.09 -9.47 -15.52
CA LYS A 168 4.80 -10.20 -16.59
C LYS A 168 4.88 -9.40 -17.89
N LYS A 169 3.82 -8.66 -18.26
CA LYS A 169 3.80 -7.75 -19.41
C LYS A 169 4.80 -6.59 -19.24
N ARG A 170 5.00 -6.10 -18.01
CA ARG A 170 5.96 -5.02 -17.68
C ARG A 170 7.41 -5.49 -17.60
N LEU A 171 7.68 -6.61 -16.92
CA LEU A 171 9.04 -7.17 -16.78
C LEU A 171 9.64 -7.55 -18.15
N LEU A 172 8.83 -8.10 -19.06
CA LEU A 172 9.27 -8.51 -20.40
C LEU A 172 9.35 -7.36 -21.42
N TYR A 173 9.15 -6.11 -21.01
CA TYR A 173 9.21 -4.96 -21.93
C TYR A 173 10.66 -4.51 -22.19
N GLY A 174 10.99 -4.24 -23.45
CA GLY A 174 12.33 -3.85 -23.89
C GLY A 174 13.22 -5.03 -24.33
N LYS A 175 14.41 -4.73 -24.88
CA LYS A 175 15.33 -5.76 -25.42
C LYS A 175 15.92 -6.68 -24.35
N ASN A 176 16.06 -6.20 -23.12
CA ASN A 176 16.67 -6.89 -21.99
C ASN A 176 15.65 -7.04 -20.84
N GLY A 177 14.44 -7.53 -21.18
CA GLY A 177 13.36 -7.73 -20.22
C GLY A 177 13.70 -8.76 -19.14
N LEU A 178 13.33 -8.46 -17.90
CA LEU A 178 13.62 -9.28 -16.72
C LEU A 178 12.77 -10.56 -16.71
N LYS A 179 13.38 -11.68 -16.34
CA LYS A 179 12.76 -13.03 -16.39
C LYS A 179 12.69 -13.70 -15.02
N ASN A 180 12.32 -12.93 -14.00
CA ASN A 180 12.10 -13.43 -12.65
C ASN A 180 11.11 -14.61 -12.63
N GLN A 181 11.39 -15.60 -11.80
CA GLN A 181 10.45 -16.67 -11.49
C GLN A 181 9.30 -16.10 -10.65
N ILE A 182 8.05 -16.42 -11.01
CA ILE A 182 6.86 -15.92 -10.33
C ILE A 182 6.06 -17.10 -9.76
N TYR A 183 5.85 -17.10 -8.44
CA TYR A 183 5.00 -18.05 -7.72
C TYR A 183 3.66 -17.38 -7.37
N LEU A 184 2.55 -18.12 -7.51
CA LEU A 184 1.21 -17.62 -7.23
C LEU A 184 0.55 -18.39 -6.09
N GLU A 185 0.02 -17.66 -5.13
CA GLU A 185 -0.86 -18.14 -4.07
C GLU A 185 -2.25 -17.51 -4.30
N LYS A 186 -3.32 -18.31 -4.17
CA LYS A 186 -4.67 -18.00 -4.73
C LYS A 186 -5.84 -18.19 -3.77
N GLU A 187 -5.59 -18.51 -2.50
CA GLU A 187 -6.59 -18.84 -1.48
C GLU A 187 -6.76 -17.73 -0.43
N ALA A 188 -5.81 -16.79 -0.35
CA ALA A 188 -5.83 -15.75 0.67
C ALA A 188 -6.86 -14.62 0.45
N GLU A 189 -7.65 -14.31 1.48
CA GLU A 189 -8.75 -13.32 1.42
C GLU A 189 -8.47 -12.06 2.29
N ASN A 190 -7.28 -11.95 2.90
CA ASN A 190 -6.84 -10.81 3.71
C ASN A 190 -5.32 -10.86 3.99
N THR A 191 -4.75 -9.76 4.49
CA THR A 191 -3.30 -9.63 4.76
C THR A 191 -2.69 -10.76 5.60
N GLY A 192 -3.38 -11.26 6.63
CA GLY A 192 -2.85 -12.36 7.45
C GLY A 192 -2.90 -13.70 6.72
N ALA A 193 -3.99 -13.95 5.98
CA ALA A 193 -4.10 -15.11 5.09
C ALA A 193 -3.01 -15.09 3.99
N ASN A 194 -2.66 -13.92 3.46
CA ASN A 194 -1.62 -13.80 2.43
C ASN A 194 -0.27 -14.32 2.92
N ILE A 195 0.05 -14.08 4.20
CA ILE A 195 1.27 -14.59 4.82
C ILE A 195 1.15 -16.07 5.16
N ASP A 196 0.02 -16.51 5.72
CA ASP A 196 -0.17 -17.93 6.06
C ASP A 196 -0.05 -18.82 4.82
N PHE A 197 -0.81 -18.55 3.77
CA PHE A 197 -0.82 -19.42 2.58
C PHE A 197 0.46 -19.34 1.74
N THR A 198 1.30 -18.31 1.89
CA THR A 198 2.61 -18.25 1.22
C THR A 198 3.72 -19.00 1.97
N LYS A 199 3.53 -19.40 3.23
CA LYS A 199 4.56 -20.12 4.02
C LYS A 199 5.16 -21.34 3.30
N PRO A 200 4.39 -22.23 2.62
CA PRO A 200 4.97 -23.34 1.86
C PRO A 200 5.92 -22.88 0.75
N ILE A 201 5.58 -21.81 0.03
CA ILE A 201 6.39 -21.22 -1.04
C ILE A 201 7.67 -20.61 -0.44
N MET A 202 7.55 -19.86 0.66
CA MET A 202 8.69 -19.25 1.35
C MET A 202 9.65 -20.31 1.92
N ARG A 203 9.14 -21.42 2.46
CA ARG A 203 9.98 -22.57 2.89
C ARG A 203 10.69 -23.25 1.70
N GLN A 204 10.04 -23.35 0.55
CA GLN A 204 10.69 -23.85 -0.68
C GLN A 204 11.84 -22.93 -1.11
N ILE A 205 11.59 -21.62 -1.20
CA ILE A 205 12.62 -20.64 -1.57
C ILE A 205 13.79 -20.69 -0.57
N ALA A 206 13.53 -20.78 0.74
CA ALA A 206 14.59 -20.89 1.76
C ALA A 206 15.45 -22.16 1.62
N ARG A 207 14.93 -23.25 1.04
CA ARG A 207 15.73 -24.44 0.67
C ARG A 207 16.58 -24.18 -0.55
N GLU A 208 15.97 -23.63 -1.59
CA GLU A 208 16.61 -23.32 -2.88
C GLU A 208 17.75 -22.29 -2.71
N THR A 209 17.62 -21.33 -1.79
CA THR A 209 18.65 -20.33 -1.45
C THR A 209 19.58 -20.72 -0.29
N GLN A 210 19.41 -21.91 0.31
CA GLN A 210 20.19 -22.39 1.46
C GLN A 210 20.08 -21.48 2.72
N LYS A 211 18.92 -20.86 2.90
CA LYS A 211 18.59 -19.91 3.98
C LYS A 211 17.70 -20.48 5.08
N GLU A 212 17.39 -21.78 5.10
CA GLU A 212 16.49 -22.38 6.12
C GLU A 212 16.87 -22.01 7.57
N GLU A 213 18.16 -22.03 7.92
CA GLU A 213 18.63 -21.65 9.26
C GLU A 213 18.86 -20.14 9.44
N GLN A 214 19.46 -19.48 8.43
CA GLN A 214 19.83 -18.05 8.49
C GLN A 214 18.60 -17.12 8.45
N GLY A 215 17.55 -17.56 7.75
CA GLY A 215 16.35 -16.82 7.41
C GLY A 215 16.46 -16.05 6.09
N LEU A 216 15.31 -15.78 5.48
CA LEU A 216 15.20 -15.02 4.22
C LEU A 216 15.28 -13.51 4.43
N ASN A 217 15.87 -12.81 3.46
CA ASN A 217 15.71 -11.39 3.18
C ASN A 217 14.47 -11.19 2.29
N VAL A 218 13.40 -10.61 2.82
CA VAL A 218 12.15 -10.37 2.08
C VAL A 218 11.99 -8.89 1.72
N TRP A 219 11.96 -8.57 0.43
CA TRP A 219 11.48 -7.27 -0.03
C TRP A 219 9.95 -7.32 -0.13
N LEU A 220 9.27 -6.65 0.81
CA LEU A 220 7.82 -6.44 0.75
C LEU A 220 7.49 -5.29 -0.21
N VAL A 221 6.56 -5.54 -1.14
CA VAL A 221 5.94 -4.53 -2.01
C VAL A 221 4.50 -4.35 -1.56
N PRO A 222 4.25 -3.50 -0.55
CA PRO A 222 2.92 -3.35 0.02
C PRO A 222 2.06 -2.37 -0.77
N THR A 223 0.74 -2.43 -0.57
CA THR A 223 -0.16 -1.34 -0.93
C THR A 223 0.26 -0.08 -0.14
N PRO A 224 0.52 1.09 -0.76
CA PRO A 224 1.18 2.22 -0.08
C PRO A 224 0.49 2.70 1.20
N VAL A 225 -0.85 2.81 1.21
CA VAL A 225 -1.59 3.22 2.43
C VAL A 225 -1.57 2.17 3.54
N GLY A 226 -1.29 0.90 3.21
CA GLY A 226 -1.22 -0.23 4.14
C GLY A 226 0.20 -0.63 4.57
N GLY A 227 1.24 0.09 4.12
CA GLY A 227 2.66 -0.29 4.21
C GLY A 227 3.09 -0.82 5.57
N ILE A 228 3.09 0.05 6.59
CA ILE A 228 3.46 -0.29 7.97
C ILE A 228 2.69 -1.52 8.50
N ARG A 229 1.38 -1.58 8.24
CA ARG A 229 0.54 -2.68 8.75
C ARG A 229 0.96 -4.01 8.11
N GLN A 230 1.14 -4.03 6.79
CA GLN A 230 1.58 -5.23 6.05
C GLN A 230 2.99 -5.66 6.50
N LEU A 231 3.94 -4.71 6.63
CA LEU A 231 5.30 -4.96 7.10
C LEU A 231 5.36 -5.63 8.48
N PHE A 232 4.64 -5.08 9.46
CA PHE A 232 4.58 -5.67 10.80
C PHE A 232 3.83 -7.02 10.82
N THR A 233 2.82 -7.20 9.95
CA THR A 233 2.18 -8.51 9.78
C THR A 233 3.19 -9.57 9.36
N VAL A 234 3.99 -9.32 8.32
CA VAL A 234 5.03 -10.25 7.81
C VAL A 234 6.09 -10.52 8.87
N SER A 235 6.58 -9.47 9.52
CA SER A 235 7.58 -9.57 10.60
C SER A 235 7.12 -10.52 11.70
N LYS A 236 5.84 -10.43 12.10
CA LYS A 236 5.28 -11.24 13.19
C LYS A 236 4.91 -12.66 12.75
N GLN A 237 4.11 -12.80 11.70
CA GLN A 237 3.43 -14.06 11.37
C GLN A 237 4.26 -15.04 10.53
N SER A 238 5.38 -14.61 9.95
CA SER A 238 6.27 -15.45 9.13
C SER A 238 6.74 -16.72 9.87
N GLY A 239 7.23 -16.57 11.09
CA GLY A 239 7.71 -17.68 11.93
C GLY A 239 6.62 -18.42 12.73
N ASP A 240 5.37 -17.95 12.73
CA ASP A 240 4.28 -18.58 13.47
C ASP A 240 3.76 -19.84 12.73
N THR A 241 3.66 -20.98 13.42
CA THR A 241 2.94 -22.15 12.88
C THR A 241 1.44 -21.96 13.03
N THR A 242 0.68 -22.04 11.92
CA THR A 242 -0.77 -21.82 11.91
C THR A 242 -1.52 -22.97 11.22
N MET A 243 -2.80 -23.14 11.53
CA MET A 243 -3.64 -24.17 10.90
C MET A 243 -3.83 -23.97 9.39
N LYS A 244 -3.70 -22.73 8.88
CA LYS A 244 -3.88 -22.41 7.46
C LYS A 244 -2.57 -22.49 6.67
N GLY A 245 -1.46 -21.99 7.22
CA GLY A 245 -0.16 -21.96 6.54
C GLY A 245 0.78 -23.13 6.85
N GLY A 246 0.43 -23.94 7.85
CA GLY A 246 1.32 -24.94 8.41
C GLY A 246 2.46 -24.29 9.19
N GLU A 247 3.64 -24.91 9.12
CA GLU A 247 4.87 -24.45 9.77
C GLU A 247 5.26 -23.02 9.36
N GLY A 248 5.91 -22.26 10.24
CA GLY A 248 6.52 -20.97 9.89
C GLY A 248 7.69 -21.10 8.90
N TYR A 249 8.32 -19.98 8.55
CA TYR A 249 9.63 -19.94 7.93
C TYR A 249 10.55 -18.96 8.69
N ASN A 250 11.86 -19.19 8.63
CA ASN A 250 12.81 -18.24 9.20
C ASN A 250 12.90 -16.99 8.32
N LEU A 251 12.58 -15.84 8.90
CA LEU A 251 12.74 -14.53 8.32
C LEU A 251 13.98 -13.87 8.95
N HIS A 252 14.98 -13.49 8.15
CA HIS A 252 16.14 -12.73 8.62
C HIS A 252 15.79 -11.25 8.70
N GLN A 253 15.27 -10.69 7.60
CA GLN A 253 14.72 -9.35 7.57
C GLN A 253 13.56 -9.25 6.60
N VAL A 254 12.62 -8.34 6.89
CA VAL A 254 11.67 -7.84 5.89
C VAL A 254 11.80 -6.33 5.80
N TYR A 255 11.79 -5.80 4.58
CA TYR A 255 11.87 -4.35 4.35
C TYR A 255 10.92 -3.89 3.25
N MET A 256 10.55 -2.62 3.30
CA MET A 256 9.76 -1.95 2.26
C MET A 256 10.48 -0.72 1.74
N LEU A 257 10.38 -0.52 0.42
CA LEU A 257 11.19 0.42 -0.36
C LEU A 257 10.34 1.43 -1.17
N PRO A 258 9.39 2.15 -0.54
CA PRO A 258 8.49 3.07 -1.22
C PRO A 258 9.20 4.34 -1.73
N ASP A 259 8.91 4.74 -2.97
CA ASP A 259 9.21 6.09 -3.45
C ASP A 259 8.04 7.02 -3.11
N ARG A 260 8.18 7.80 -2.03
CA ARG A 260 7.13 8.74 -1.58
C ARG A 260 6.73 9.73 -2.67
N ASN A 261 7.65 10.20 -3.50
CA ASN A 261 7.33 11.20 -4.52
C ASN A 261 6.49 10.59 -5.64
N ARG A 262 6.79 9.34 -6.04
CA ARG A 262 5.95 8.57 -6.98
C ARG A 262 4.59 8.22 -6.37
N ILE A 263 4.52 7.87 -5.08
CA ILE A 263 3.24 7.66 -4.39
C ILE A 263 2.40 8.94 -4.40
N ILE A 264 2.95 10.10 -4.03
CA ILE A 264 2.18 11.36 -4.07
C ILE A 264 1.74 11.70 -5.50
N HIS A 265 2.62 11.53 -6.49
CA HIS A 265 2.30 11.78 -7.90
C HIS A 265 1.25 10.83 -8.50
N ASN A 266 1.26 9.54 -8.12
CA ASN A 266 0.41 8.52 -8.74
C ASN A 266 -0.96 8.37 -8.03
N TYR A 267 -0.99 8.59 -6.72
CA TYR A 267 -2.14 8.29 -5.87
C TYR A 267 -2.89 9.57 -5.47
N PHE A 268 -2.20 10.70 -5.34
CA PHE A 268 -2.78 11.98 -4.89
C PHE A 268 -2.81 13.01 -6.03
N ASN A 269 -2.92 12.54 -7.28
CA ASN A 269 -2.92 13.36 -8.48
C ASN A 269 -4.14 14.28 -8.53
N ILE A 270 -3.94 15.59 -8.34
CA ILE A 270 -5.01 16.61 -8.36
C ILE A 270 -5.74 16.73 -9.71
N ASN A 271 -5.20 16.18 -10.80
CA ASN A 271 -5.94 16.10 -12.07
C ASN A 271 -7.06 15.04 -12.05
N ASN A 272 -7.10 14.23 -11.00
CA ASN A 272 -8.05 13.16 -10.76
C ASN A 272 -8.52 13.19 -9.29
N GLN A 273 -9.31 14.22 -8.98
CA GLN A 273 -9.69 14.59 -7.61
C GLN A 273 -10.54 13.53 -6.89
N GLU A 274 -11.22 12.65 -7.63
CA GLU A 274 -12.04 11.55 -7.09
C GLU A 274 -11.15 10.44 -6.50
N ASP A 275 -10.27 9.85 -7.30
CA ASP A 275 -9.34 8.82 -6.84
C ASP A 275 -8.36 9.38 -5.79
N ALA A 276 -7.88 10.62 -5.98
CA ALA A 276 -7.04 11.30 -4.99
C ALA A 276 -7.77 11.49 -3.65
N GLY A 277 -9.10 11.71 -3.70
CA GLY A 277 -9.93 11.80 -2.51
C GLY A 277 -10.11 10.46 -1.81
N ILE A 278 -10.46 9.41 -2.56
CA ILE A 278 -10.59 8.05 -2.04
C ILE A 278 -9.27 7.58 -1.38
N ASN A 279 -8.13 7.88 -2.02
CA ASN A 279 -6.78 7.69 -1.49
C ASN A 279 -6.54 8.33 -0.12
N PHE A 280 -6.87 9.61 -0.02
CA PHE A 280 -6.62 10.36 1.21
C PHE A 280 -7.52 9.85 2.33
N PHE A 281 -8.78 9.58 2.02
CA PHE A 281 -9.69 8.96 2.98
C PHE A 281 -9.19 7.58 3.44
N ALA A 282 -8.60 6.79 2.54
CA ALA A 282 -7.90 5.54 2.87
C ALA A 282 -6.79 5.76 3.91
N ALA A 283 -5.93 6.76 3.67
CA ALA A 283 -4.80 7.08 4.53
C ALA A 283 -5.26 7.53 5.94
N LEU A 284 -6.29 8.37 6.04
CA LEU A 284 -6.91 8.74 7.31
C LEU A 284 -7.44 7.51 8.06
N ARG A 285 -8.12 6.60 7.35
CA ARG A 285 -8.67 5.35 7.89
C ARG A 285 -7.58 4.37 8.33
N GLU A 286 -6.46 4.27 7.61
CA GLU A 286 -5.33 3.44 8.04
C GLU A 286 -4.57 4.04 9.25
N THR A 287 -4.48 5.37 9.38
CA THR A 287 -3.96 6.01 10.61
C THR A 287 -4.85 5.71 11.83
N VAL A 288 -6.17 5.74 11.67
CA VAL A 288 -7.12 5.29 12.70
C VAL A 288 -6.97 3.81 13.02
N ASN A 289 -6.85 2.95 12.00
CA ASN A 289 -6.64 1.52 12.19
C ASN A 289 -5.33 1.23 12.93
N TYR A 290 -4.24 1.95 12.62
CA TYR A 290 -2.98 1.85 13.36
C TYR A 290 -3.22 2.01 14.87
N VAL A 291 -3.96 3.05 15.29
CA VAL A 291 -4.27 3.30 16.71
C VAL A 291 -5.12 2.16 17.29
N ASN A 292 -6.13 1.69 16.56
CA ASN A 292 -6.99 0.59 17.00
C ASN A 292 -6.24 -0.75 17.16
N TYR A 293 -5.34 -1.09 16.22
CA TYR A 293 -4.45 -2.25 16.33
C TYR A 293 -3.46 -2.09 17.49
N MET A 294 -2.89 -0.90 17.66
CA MET A 294 -1.98 -0.58 18.78
C MET A 294 -2.67 -0.74 20.14
N LEU A 295 -3.95 -0.37 20.28
CA LEU A 295 -4.68 -0.47 21.56
C LEU A 295 -5.15 -1.89 21.92
N ASN A 296 -5.33 -2.77 20.93
CA ASN A 296 -5.99 -4.07 21.15
C ASN A 296 -5.10 -5.29 20.90
N ASN A 297 -4.04 -5.19 20.09
CA ASN A 297 -3.25 -6.35 19.65
C ASN A 297 -1.75 -6.12 19.79
N ASP A 298 -0.98 -7.13 20.20
CA ASP A 298 0.50 -7.11 20.18
C ASP A 298 1.11 -7.24 18.78
N PHE A 299 0.43 -6.69 17.78
CA PHE A 299 0.76 -6.77 16.37
C PHE A 299 1.87 -5.78 15.97
N MET A 300 1.92 -4.63 16.65
CA MET A 300 2.84 -3.50 16.39
C MET A 300 4.03 -3.45 17.37
N SER A 301 4.16 -4.42 18.27
CA SER A 301 5.17 -4.41 19.34
C SER A 301 6.37 -5.31 18.97
N PRO A 302 7.62 -4.94 19.26
CA PRO A 302 8.09 -3.76 19.97
C PRO A 302 8.68 -2.71 19.01
N ASN A 303 7.89 -2.13 18.09
CA ASN A 303 8.41 -1.18 17.10
C ASN A 303 7.45 0.01 16.94
N ALA A 304 7.55 1.00 17.82
CA ALA A 304 6.81 2.25 17.68
C ALA A 304 7.19 2.97 16.37
N PRO A 305 6.24 3.69 15.73
CA PRO A 305 6.53 4.66 14.69
C PRO A 305 7.39 5.80 15.26
N ASP A 306 7.88 6.67 14.38
CA ASP A 306 8.46 7.92 14.87
C ASP A 306 7.37 8.77 15.57
N PRO A 307 7.66 9.40 16.73
CA PRO A 307 6.67 10.18 17.48
C PRO A 307 6.10 11.36 16.71
N GLU A 308 6.94 12.06 15.93
CA GLU A 308 6.53 13.25 15.20
C GLU A 308 5.78 12.86 13.92
N ASP A 309 6.18 11.78 13.24
CA ASP A 309 5.39 11.23 12.12
C ASP A 309 3.99 10.78 12.58
N LEU A 310 3.89 10.17 13.77
CA LEU A 310 2.61 9.80 14.36
C LEU A 310 1.81 11.03 14.79
N ARG A 311 2.45 12.06 15.36
CA ARG A 311 1.81 13.35 15.70
C ARG A 311 1.21 14.00 14.46
N GLU A 312 2.01 14.19 13.42
CA GLU A 312 1.56 14.81 12.15
C GLU A 312 0.37 14.04 11.55
N ALA A 313 0.46 12.70 11.48
CA ALA A 313 -0.62 11.88 10.93
C ALA A 313 -1.91 11.97 11.77
N LEU A 314 -1.81 12.06 13.10
CA LEU A 314 -2.98 12.21 13.98
C LEU A 314 -3.60 13.61 13.88
N THR A 315 -2.80 14.68 13.91
CA THR A 315 -3.29 16.06 13.73
C THR A 315 -4.00 16.21 12.38
N ILE A 316 -3.47 15.63 11.30
CA ILE A 316 -4.16 15.60 10.00
C ILE A 316 -5.46 14.80 10.12
N THR A 317 -5.45 13.61 10.71
CA THR A 317 -6.65 12.78 10.90
C THR A 317 -7.76 13.52 11.66
N PHE A 318 -7.39 14.27 12.69
CA PHE A 318 -8.30 15.04 13.54
C PHE A 318 -8.84 16.26 12.80
N LYS A 319 -7.97 17.05 12.16
CA LYS A 319 -8.31 18.15 11.23
C LYS A 319 -9.37 17.74 10.20
N TYR A 320 -9.21 16.59 9.52
CA TYR A 320 -10.20 16.14 8.53
C TYR A 320 -11.48 15.60 9.20
N TYR A 321 -11.40 14.91 10.33
CA TYR A 321 -12.59 14.52 11.10
C TYR A 321 -13.45 15.73 11.50
N GLU A 322 -12.84 16.80 12.04
CA GLU A 322 -13.56 18.03 12.39
C GLU A 322 -14.16 18.71 11.14
N ARG A 323 -13.37 18.82 10.06
CA ARG A 323 -13.81 19.42 8.80
C ARG A 323 -15.03 18.69 8.22
N LEU A 324 -15.09 17.37 8.30
CA LEU A 324 -16.15 16.54 7.73
C LEU A 324 -17.38 16.46 8.63
N THR A 325 -17.20 16.21 9.93
CA THR A 325 -18.30 15.97 10.87
C THR A 325 -18.85 17.24 11.52
N LYS A 326 -18.10 18.34 11.48
CA LYS A 326 -18.31 19.59 12.25
C LYS A 326 -18.27 19.42 13.77
N ASN A 327 -17.96 18.21 14.28
CA ASN A 327 -17.69 17.97 15.68
C ASN A 327 -16.31 18.52 16.04
N LYS A 328 -16.19 19.17 17.21
CA LYS A 328 -14.89 19.59 17.75
C LYS A 328 -14.27 18.50 18.60
N ILE A 329 -12.97 18.27 18.46
CA ILE A 329 -12.20 17.37 19.31
C ILE A 329 -11.69 18.16 20.51
N THR A 330 -12.38 18.04 21.64
CA THR A 330 -11.90 18.62 22.89
C THR A 330 -10.63 17.90 23.34
N ARG A 331 -9.56 18.65 23.64
CA ARG A 331 -8.26 18.15 24.12
C ARG A 331 -7.46 17.32 23.11
N GLU A 332 -7.56 17.63 21.80
CA GLU A 332 -6.76 17.02 20.72
C GLU A 332 -5.31 16.71 21.12
N GLU A 333 -4.54 17.72 21.54
CA GLU A 333 -3.12 17.54 21.91
C GLU A 333 -2.93 16.51 23.04
N SER A 334 -3.82 16.50 24.04
CA SER A 334 -3.76 15.52 25.14
C SER A 334 -4.08 14.09 24.70
N ILE A 335 -4.90 13.93 23.66
CA ILE A 335 -5.21 12.62 23.06
C ILE A 335 -4.01 12.13 22.24
N ILE A 336 -3.39 13.01 21.45
CA ILE A 336 -2.19 12.71 20.66
C ILE A 336 -1.02 12.33 21.57
N GLU A 337 -0.72 13.13 22.60
CA GLU A 337 0.29 12.82 23.62
C GLU A 337 0.02 11.48 24.33
N ALA A 338 -1.25 11.19 24.65
CA ALA A 338 -1.61 9.91 25.26
C ALA A 338 -1.31 8.73 24.32
N ILE A 339 -1.62 8.85 23.02
CA ILE A 339 -1.35 7.84 22.00
C ILE A 339 0.16 7.61 21.83
N ILE A 340 0.96 8.67 21.68
CA ILE A 340 2.42 8.60 21.54
C ILE A 340 3.05 7.95 22.79
N LYS A 341 2.67 8.43 23.98
CA LYS A 341 3.13 7.88 25.26
C LYS A 341 2.78 6.40 25.42
N PHE A 342 1.59 6.00 25.00
CA PHE A 342 1.17 4.60 25.06
C PHE A 342 1.95 3.72 24.07
N SER A 343 2.26 4.22 22.86
CA SER A 343 3.08 3.53 21.88
C SER A 343 4.47 3.18 22.43
N HIS A 344 5.17 4.17 22.99
CA HIS A 344 6.46 3.97 23.67
C HIS A 344 6.36 3.04 24.89
N LEU A 345 5.32 3.21 25.73
CA LEU A 345 5.11 2.37 26.90
C LEU A 345 4.93 0.89 26.50
N LYS A 346 4.25 0.64 25.38
CA LYS A 346 4.00 -0.71 24.86
C LYS A 346 5.25 -1.36 24.30
N GLU A 347 6.07 -0.61 23.58
CA GLU A 347 7.39 -1.07 23.13
C GLU A 347 8.29 -1.42 24.33
N ALA A 348 8.43 -0.49 25.30
CA ALA A 348 9.24 -0.71 26.50
C ALA A 348 8.79 -1.94 27.31
N LYS A 349 7.48 -2.23 27.32
CA LYS A 349 6.87 -3.39 27.96
C LYS A 349 6.86 -4.66 27.11
N ARG A 350 7.33 -4.60 25.85
CA ARG A 350 7.31 -5.68 24.87
C ARG A 350 5.91 -6.27 24.61
N GLY A 351 4.86 -5.46 24.78
CA GLY A 351 3.47 -5.83 24.54
C GLY A 351 2.49 -5.64 25.71
N MET A 352 1.21 -5.92 25.43
CA MET A 352 0.04 -5.68 26.28
C MET A 352 0.02 -6.55 27.54
N SER A 353 0.61 -7.74 27.48
CA SER A 353 0.65 -8.71 28.59
C SER A 353 1.30 -8.17 29.87
N ASN A 354 2.18 -7.17 29.76
CA ASN A 354 2.92 -6.58 30.89
C ASN A 354 2.30 -5.28 31.43
N PHE A 355 1.07 -4.94 31.03
CA PHE A 355 0.34 -3.74 31.49
C PHE A 355 -0.33 -3.98 32.85
N ARG A 356 -0.25 -2.98 33.74
CA ARG A 356 -0.83 -2.99 35.09
C ARG A 356 -2.06 -2.08 35.13
N GLU A 357 -2.87 -2.15 36.19
CA GLU A 357 -4.07 -1.30 36.38
C GLU A 357 -3.81 0.19 36.13
N LYS A 358 -2.70 0.73 36.64
CA LYS A 358 -2.32 2.15 36.43
C LYS A 358 -2.16 2.54 34.95
N ASP A 359 -1.84 1.58 34.08
CA ASP A 359 -1.67 1.81 32.64
C ASP A 359 -3.01 1.67 31.90
N LYS A 360 -4.02 0.99 32.47
CA LYS A 360 -5.37 0.91 31.90
C LYS A 360 -6.08 2.25 31.85
N LEU A 361 -5.80 3.15 32.80
CA LEU A 361 -6.33 4.53 32.78
C LEU A 361 -5.94 5.26 31.48
N LEU A 362 -4.70 5.10 31.02
CA LEU A 362 -4.23 5.67 29.75
C LEU A 362 -4.92 5.01 28.56
N ILE A 363 -5.03 3.68 28.56
CA ILE A 363 -5.70 2.92 27.49
C ILE A 363 -7.17 3.33 27.36
N ASN A 364 -7.90 3.42 28.48
CA ASN A 364 -9.32 3.77 28.50
C ASN A 364 -9.53 5.20 28.02
N PHE A 365 -8.72 6.16 28.50
CA PHE A 365 -8.74 7.54 28.01
C PHE A 365 -8.58 7.62 26.49
N ILE A 366 -7.62 6.89 25.91
CA ILE A 366 -7.45 6.87 24.44
C ILE A 366 -8.66 6.21 23.78
N LYS A 367 -9.15 5.06 24.27
CA LYS A 367 -10.28 4.33 23.69
C LYS A 367 -11.57 5.17 23.67
N GLU A 368 -11.88 5.85 24.76
CA GLU A 368 -13.06 6.72 24.88
C GLU A 368 -13.03 7.88 23.88
N ASN A 369 -11.88 8.56 23.75
CA ASN A 369 -11.74 9.71 22.85
C ASN A 369 -11.61 9.30 21.37
N MET A 370 -10.96 8.16 21.07
CA MET A 370 -10.80 7.67 19.71
C MET A 370 -12.02 6.93 19.16
N ALA A 371 -12.94 6.43 20.02
CA ALA A 371 -14.12 5.70 19.59
C ALA A 371 -14.97 6.42 18.51
N PRO A 372 -15.41 7.68 18.69
CA PRO A 372 -16.23 8.37 17.68
C PRO A 372 -15.48 8.61 16.36
N ILE A 373 -14.19 8.98 16.45
CA ILE A 373 -13.31 9.19 15.28
C ILE A 373 -13.15 7.87 14.51
N THR A 374 -12.90 6.78 15.25
CA THR A 374 -12.72 5.43 14.69
C THR A 374 -13.99 4.94 14.01
N GLN A 375 -15.13 5.08 14.68
CA GLN A 375 -16.42 4.66 14.14
C GLN A 375 -16.79 5.44 12.89
N TYR A 376 -16.49 6.75 12.83
CA TYR A 376 -16.73 7.58 11.65
C TYR A 376 -15.93 7.08 10.45
N PHE A 377 -14.60 6.99 10.56
CA PHE A 377 -13.76 6.59 9.44
C PHE A 377 -14.02 5.14 8.99
N LEU A 378 -14.32 4.22 9.90
CA LEU A 378 -14.71 2.86 9.53
C LEU A 378 -16.06 2.82 8.80
N ASN A 379 -17.09 3.50 9.32
CA ASN A 379 -18.42 3.49 8.71
C ASN A 379 -18.42 4.15 7.33
N ALA A 380 -17.84 5.36 7.22
CA ALA A 380 -17.75 6.07 5.95
C ALA A 380 -16.85 5.32 4.95
N PHE A 381 -15.82 4.60 5.41
CA PHE A 381 -15.05 3.71 4.51
C PHE A 381 -15.90 2.58 3.96
N THR A 382 -16.59 1.81 4.82
CA THR A 382 -17.45 0.70 4.37
C THR A 382 -18.59 1.20 3.47
N GLN A 383 -19.07 2.42 3.67
CA GLN A 383 -20.02 3.06 2.76
C GLN A 383 -19.37 3.41 1.41
N ILE A 384 -18.20 4.06 1.37
CA ILE A 384 -17.48 4.38 0.12
C ILE A 384 -17.14 3.12 -0.66
N GLU A 385 -16.61 2.10 0.02
CA GLU A 385 -16.32 0.77 -0.52
C GLU A 385 -17.60 0.19 -1.14
N ARG A 386 -18.67 0.04 -0.36
CA ARG A 386 -19.95 -0.48 -0.86
C ARG A 386 -20.50 0.31 -2.05
N GLN A 387 -20.40 1.64 -2.05
CA GLN A 387 -20.86 2.49 -3.15
C GLN A 387 -20.08 2.21 -4.43
N HIS A 388 -18.76 2.18 -4.34
CA HIS A 388 -17.89 1.89 -5.47
C HIS A 388 -18.19 0.49 -6.05
N MET A 389 -18.45 -0.49 -5.18
CA MET A 389 -18.83 -1.85 -5.54
C MET A 389 -20.24 -1.94 -6.18
N GLU A 390 -21.19 -1.10 -5.76
CA GLU A 390 -22.52 -0.95 -6.36
C GLU A 390 -22.48 -0.29 -7.76
N TYR A 391 -21.44 0.49 -8.09
CA TYR A 391 -21.27 1.17 -9.39
C TYR A 391 -20.29 0.49 -10.35
N LEU A 392 -19.58 -0.57 -9.93
CA LEU A 392 -18.88 -1.45 -10.87
C LEU A 392 -19.90 -1.98 -11.89
N PRO A 393 -19.66 -1.82 -13.21
CA PRO A 393 -20.70 -2.03 -14.22
C PRO A 393 -21.43 -3.36 -14.06
N GLU A 394 -22.76 -3.30 -13.88
CA GLU A 394 -23.65 -4.47 -13.80
C GLU A 394 -23.23 -5.50 -14.84
N LYS A 395 -22.60 -6.59 -14.38
CA LYS A 395 -22.13 -7.74 -15.15
C LYS A 395 -21.99 -7.42 -16.64
N LEU A 396 -20.88 -6.76 -17.03
CA LEU A 396 -20.46 -6.64 -18.44
C LEU A 396 -20.82 -7.95 -19.15
N GLY A 397 -21.78 -7.88 -20.08
CA GLY A 397 -22.74 -8.96 -20.40
C GLY A 397 -22.15 -10.15 -21.14
N LEU A 398 -21.10 -10.74 -20.59
CA LEU A 398 -20.31 -11.83 -21.13
C LEU A 398 -21.07 -13.15 -20.95
N LYS A 399 -22.18 -13.27 -21.70
CA LYS A 399 -22.57 -14.59 -22.20
C LYS A 399 -21.39 -15.12 -22.99
N ASN A 400 -20.79 -16.21 -22.50
CA ASN A 400 -19.71 -16.95 -23.14
C ASN A 400 -19.94 -17.07 -24.65
N LYS A 401 -19.25 -16.23 -25.42
CA LYS A 401 -19.03 -16.39 -26.85
C LYS A 401 -17.52 -16.37 -27.03
N GLY A 402 -16.98 -17.47 -27.53
CA GLY A 402 -15.54 -17.70 -27.60
C GLY A 402 -14.80 -16.62 -28.39
N SER A 403 -13.50 -16.49 -28.12
CA SER A 403 -12.59 -15.46 -28.65
C SER A 403 -12.97 -14.01 -28.26
N ALA A 404 -12.58 -13.61 -27.04
CA ALA A 404 -12.41 -12.18 -26.76
C ALA A 404 -11.22 -11.65 -27.59
N SER A 405 -11.43 -10.60 -28.38
CA SER A 405 -10.36 -9.98 -29.16
C SER A 405 -9.39 -9.19 -28.27
N GLN A 406 -8.16 -8.99 -28.74
CA GLN A 406 -7.18 -8.13 -28.04
C GLN A 406 -7.71 -6.71 -27.79
N SER A 407 -8.58 -6.18 -28.67
CA SER A 407 -9.20 -4.86 -28.46
C SER A 407 -10.19 -4.85 -27.27
N LEU A 408 -10.86 -5.97 -27.00
CA LEU A 408 -11.80 -6.09 -25.88
C LEU A 408 -11.04 -6.17 -24.54
N LEU A 409 -9.93 -6.93 -24.53
CA LEU A 409 -8.99 -6.97 -23.39
C LEU A 409 -8.34 -5.60 -23.15
N HIS A 410 -7.99 -4.86 -24.20
CA HIS A 410 -7.44 -3.52 -24.10
C HIS A 410 -8.47 -2.49 -23.60
N GLN A 411 -9.73 -2.58 -24.05
CA GLN A 411 -10.82 -1.76 -23.51
C GLN A 411 -11.13 -2.10 -22.05
N GLN A 412 -11.06 -3.37 -21.65
CA GLN A 412 -11.11 -3.77 -20.24
C GLN A 412 -9.93 -3.19 -19.45
N GLU A 413 -8.70 -3.29 -19.97
CA GLU A 413 -7.50 -2.69 -19.37
C GLU A 413 -7.64 -1.17 -19.19
N ILE A 414 -8.25 -0.45 -20.16
CA ILE A 414 -8.51 1.00 -20.08
C ILE A 414 -9.63 1.33 -19.10
N HIS A 415 -10.74 0.59 -19.10
CA HIS A 415 -11.85 0.87 -18.19
C HIS A 415 -11.48 0.58 -16.75
N THR A 416 -10.83 -0.55 -16.47
CA THR A 416 -10.47 -0.88 -15.08
C THR A 416 -9.37 0.06 -14.56
N LYS A 417 -8.53 0.66 -15.43
CA LYS A 417 -7.56 1.75 -15.15
C LYS A 417 -8.13 3.04 -14.55
N GLN A 418 -9.42 3.13 -14.25
CA GLN A 418 -10.10 4.35 -13.80
C GLN A 418 -10.60 4.29 -12.35
N TYR A 419 -10.16 3.33 -11.53
CA TYR A 419 -10.85 2.98 -10.28
C TYR A 419 -9.96 2.85 -9.00
N SER A 420 -8.65 3.20 -8.98
CA SER A 420 -7.78 3.13 -7.75
C SER A 420 -7.26 4.46 -7.20
N ALA A 421 -7.02 4.55 -5.88
CA ALA A 421 -6.29 3.55 -5.08
C ALA A 421 -7.07 2.50 -4.27
N PHE A 422 -8.29 2.14 -4.68
CA PHE A 422 -8.80 0.80 -4.40
C PHE A 422 -9.16 -0.10 -5.61
N PHE A 423 -9.07 0.28 -6.91
CA PHE A 423 -9.14 -0.67 -8.07
C PHE A 423 -8.07 -0.65 -9.20
N HIS A 424 -7.93 0.29 -10.17
CA HIS A 424 -6.59 0.56 -10.81
C HIS A 424 -6.32 2.08 -11.06
N SER A 425 -5.06 2.57 -10.97
CA SER A 425 -4.65 3.99 -11.08
C SER A 425 -4.78 4.59 -12.48
N ASN A 426 -5.28 5.84 -12.58
CA ASN A 426 -5.41 6.56 -13.84
C ASN A 426 -4.06 6.96 -14.47
N TYR A 427 -3.49 6.05 -15.28
CA TYR A 427 -2.49 6.36 -16.30
C TYR A 427 -2.80 5.66 -17.63
N VAL A 428 -3.26 6.44 -18.61
CA VAL A 428 -2.92 6.18 -20.00
C VAL A 428 -1.46 6.59 -20.18
N MET A 429 -0.58 5.61 -20.33
CA MET A 429 0.81 5.83 -20.72
C MET A 429 1.11 4.98 -21.97
N ASP A 430 0.72 5.52 -23.13
CA ASP A 430 1.42 5.27 -24.40
C ASP A 430 2.73 6.09 -24.49
N GLU A 431 3.34 6.38 -23.33
CA GLU A 431 4.61 7.06 -23.18
C GLU A 431 5.66 6.14 -22.51
N LEU A 432 5.66 4.85 -22.86
CA LEU A 432 6.79 3.96 -22.54
C LEU A 432 8.16 4.46 -23.07
N PRO A 433 8.25 5.21 -24.20
CA PRO A 433 9.47 5.93 -24.56
C PRO A 433 9.95 6.97 -23.54
N TYR A 434 9.11 7.42 -22.60
CA TYR A 434 9.43 8.50 -21.67
C TYR A 434 10.34 8.04 -20.51
N ILE A 435 10.26 6.78 -20.07
CA ILE A 435 11.13 6.27 -18.99
C ILE A 435 12.58 6.19 -19.48
N GLU A 436 12.81 5.66 -20.68
CA GLU A 436 14.15 5.64 -21.30
C GLU A 436 14.63 7.07 -21.63
N ASN A 437 13.78 7.94 -22.18
CA ASN A 437 14.18 9.31 -22.51
C ASN A 437 14.47 10.19 -21.28
N LYS A 438 13.72 10.08 -20.17
CA LYS A 438 14.07 10.79 -18.93
C LYS A 438 15.42 10.31 -18.38
N LEU A 439 15.67 9.00 -18.39
CA LEU A 439 16.95 8.43 -17.95
C LEU A 439 18.13 8.78 -18.87
N ALA A 440 17.88 9.14 -20.14
CA ALA A 440 18.86 9.65 -21.08
C ALA A 440 19.09 11.18 -21.00
N LEU A 441 18.13 11.95 -20.47
CA LEU A 441 18.18 13.41 -20.42
C LEU A 441 18.69 14.01 -19.10
N THR A 442 18.62 13.28 -17.98
CA THR A 442 19.08 13.80 -16.67
C THR A 442 20.61 13.82 -16.50
N TYR A 443 21.37 13.19 -17.41
CA TYR A 443 22.84 13.12 -17.34
C TYR A 443 23.48 13.23 -18.73
N LYS A 444 23.36 14.42 -19.32
CA LYS A 444 24.32 14.96 -20.29
C LYS A 444 25.12 16.08 -19.64
#